data_AF-A0A830G3E4-F1
#
_entry.id   AF-A0A830G3E4-F1
#
_cell.length_a   1.000
_cell.length_b   1.000
_cell.length_c   1.000
_cell.angle_alpha   90.00
_cell.angle_beta   90.00
_cell.angle_gamma   90.00
#
_symmetry.space_group_name_H-M   'P 1'
#
loop_
_entity.id
_entity.type
_entity.pdbx_description
1 polymer ?
#
loop_
_entity_poly.entity_id
_entity_poly.type
_entity_poly.pdbx_seq_one_letter_code
_entity_poly.pdbx_strand_id
1 'polypeptide(L)'
;MMDEHWSTTDRLLAIADIVDREEALLDELEGIFLVAAGRSQRLTPATVARDTQLSRTSAADLFRQLIECEAVQRVGYDAELVEARFTVNASRTRDIFDQTRNAISIVEAHTDRVPHTTVTPLVTFPDDPAFGDTTAASFGMDGLLSTLASQVKRCETEIILLSPFFEGEGLGRLADVLLDALERGVDLTIVTRYLADADSHNYGVIKSFADQAAERGVSSQLSLVDYTVWDDSVPPEKRTQNGENPRFTLHAKVMLFDSDAAYVGSANVTDYGFDRYLELGVLLEGAQVTPYRELCRFLLDSEGAVSISL
;
A
#
# COMPACT_ATOMS: atom_id res chain seq x y z
N MET A 1 29.08 18.61 -16.80
CA MET A 1 27.89 18.45 -15.97
C MET A 1 27.26 19.82 -15.86
N MET A 2 26.05 19.99 -16.37
CA MET A 2 25.30 21.24 -16.21
C MET A 2 24.93 21.35 -14.72
N ASP A 3 25.36 22.42 -14.05
CA ASP A 3 24.77 22.82 -12.78
C ASP A 3 23.29 23.10 -13.05
N GLU A 4 22.40 22.21 -12.60
CA GLU A 4 20.98 22.50 -12.57
C GLU A 4 20.78 23.68 -11.62
N HIS A 5 20.39 24.82 -12.18
CA HIS A 5 20.04 25.99 -11.40
C HIS A 5 18.69 25.74 -10.74
N TRP A 6 18.72 25.33 -9.47
CA TRP A 6 17.51 25.14 -8.67
C TRP A 6 16.79 26.47 -8.50
N SER A 7 15.49 26.47 -8.75
CA SER A 7 14.65 27.65 -8.54
C SER A 7 14.55 27.98 -7.06
N THR A 8 14.15 29.21 -6.72
CA THR A 8 13.83 29.57 -5.33
C THR A 8 12.79 28.62 -4.74
N THR A 9 11.80 28.18 -5.51
CA THR A 9 10.79 27.21 -5.08
C THR A 9 11.41 25.88 -4.66
N ASP A 10 12.35 25.34 -5.45
CA ASP A 10 13.01 24.06 -5.12
C ASP A 10 13.83 24.18 -3.82
N ARG A 11 14.42 25.35 -3.58
CA ARG A 11 15.14 25.65 -2.33
C ARG A 11 14.19 25.73 -1.13
N LEU A 12 13.02 26.36 -1.29
CA LEU A 12 12.02 26.42 -0.22
C LEU A 12 11.52 25.03 0.16
N LEU A 13 11.27 24.17 -0.84
CA LEU A 13 10.90 22.77 -0.61
C LEU A 13 12.03 21.97 0.05
N ALA A 14 13.28 22.18 -0.35
CA ALA A 14 14.41 21.54 0.31
C ALA A 14 14.56 21.98 1.78
N ILE A 15 14.34 23.26 2.08
CA ILE A 15 14.33 23.75 3.47
C ILE A 15 13.18 23.10 4.24
N ALA A 16 11.98 23.03 3.65
CA ALA A 16 10.82 22.36 4.24
C ALA A 16 11.12 20.89 4.57
N ASP A 17 11.73 20.13 3.65
CA ASP A 17 12.11 18.74 3.88
C ASP A 17 13.22 18.59 4.93
N ILE A 18 14.19 19.51 5.00
CA ILE A 18 15.27 19.50 6.02
C ILE A 18 14.70 19.67 7.43
N VAL A 19 13.62 20.44 7.60
CA VAL A 19 12.93 20.65 8.88
C VAL A 19 11.78 19.67 9.10
N ASP A 20 11.67 18.63 8.27
CA ASP A 20 10.59 17.64 8.29
C ASP A 20 9.18 18.28 8.27
N ARG A 21 9.08 19.45 7.63
CA ARG A 21 7.87 20.27 7.51
C ARG A 21 7.27 20.71 8.86
N GLU A 22 8.04 20.65 9.94
CA GLU A 22 7.61 21.11 11.25
C GLU A 22 7.67 22.65 11.36
N GLU A 23 6.50 23.31 11.32
CA GLU A 23 6.42 24.77 11.45
C GLU A 23 7.05 25.28 12.75
N ALA A 24 6.93 24.54 13.86
CA ALA A 24 7.51 24.92 15.15
C ALA A 24 9.05 24.96 15.12
N LEU A 25 9.69 24.03 14.40
CA LEU A 25 11.14 24.04 14.22
C LEU A 25 11.56 25.23 13.33
N LEU A 26 10.76 25.56 12.32
CA LEU A 26 11.02 26.71 11.46
C LEU A 26 10.92 28.03 12.23
N ASP A 27 9.96 28.16 13.15
CA ASP A 27 9.82 29.31 14.06
C ASP A 27 11.03 29.44 15.01
N GLU A 28 11.49 28.32 15.58
CA GLU A 28 12.67 28.28 16.43
C GLU A 28 13.93 28.73 15.67
N LEU A 29 14.13 28.20 14.46
CA LEU A 29 15.22 28.59 13.57
C LEU A 29 15.13 30.07 13.21
N GLU A 30 13.93 30.60 12.90
CA GLU A 30 13.76 32.03 12.63
C GLU A 30 14.22 32.87 13.82
N GLY A 31 13.81 32.49 15.02
CA GLY A 31 14.21 33.16 16.26
C GLY A 31 15.72 33.19 16.45
N ILE A 32 16.39 32.05 16.29
CA ILE A 32 17.85 31.93 16.42
C ILE A 32 18.56 32.86 15.42
N PHE A 33 18.14 32.86 14.16
CA PHE A 33 18.78 33.63 13.10
C PHE A 33 18.54 35.14 13.26
N LEU A 34 17.31 35.54 13.60
CA LEU A 34 16.98 36.95 13.80
C LEU A 34 17.65 37.54 15.05
N VAL A 35 17.77 36.77 16.14
CA VAL A 35 18.54 37.19 17.33
C VAL A 35 20.02 37.37 16.98
N ALA A 36 20.60 36.45 16.21
CA ALA A 36 21.98 36.58 15.76
C ALA A 36 22.18 37.82 14.87
N ALA A 37 21.26 38.09 13.94
CA ALA A 37 21.29 39.28 13.09
C ALA A 37 21.21 40.57 13.92
N GLY A 38 20.25 40.66 14.85
CA GLY A 38 20.05 41.83 15.71
C GLY A 38 21.21 42.11 16.66
N ARG A 39 21.96 41.08 17.07
CA ARG A 39 23.16 41.21 17.91
C ARG A 39 24.47 41.30 17.10
N SER A 40 24.39 41.26 15.77
CA SER A 40 25.56 41.11 14.89
C SER A 40 26.47 39.93 15.28
N GLN A 41 25.87 38.88 15.83
CA GLN A 41 26.56 37.63 16.17
C GLN A 41 26.67 36.73 14.95
N ARG A 42 27.74 35.95 14.92
CA ARG A 42 27.97 34.95 13.86
C ARG A 42 27.42 33.61 14.30
N LEU A 43 26.79 32.89 13.37
CA LEU A 43 26.30 31.53 13.59
C LEU A 43 27.19 30.50 12.89
N THR A 44 27.15 29.27 13.38
CA THR A 44 27.69 28.09 12.71
C THR A 44 26.62 27.02 12.63
N PRO A 45 26.59 26.17 11.58
CA PRO A 45 25.67 25.04 11.53
C PRO A 45 25.77 24.12 12.75
N ALA A 46 26.99 23.90 13.27
CA ALA A 46 27.22 23.12 14.49
C ALA A 46 26.52 23.71 15.72
N THR A 47 26.43 25.04 15.82
CA THR A 47 25.73 25.72 16.92
C THR A 47 24.22 25.53 16.77
N VAL A 48 23.68 25.71 15.56
CA VAL A 48 22.26 25.50 15.28
C VAL A 48 21.84 24.05 15.53
N ALA A 49 22.64 23.07 15.10
CA ALA A 49 22.40 21.65 15.37
C ALA A 49 22.46 21.27 16.86
N ARG A 50 23.19 22.03 17.67
CA ARG A 50 23.26 21.80 19.12
C ARG A 50 22.04 22.39 19.83
N ASP A 51 21.58 23.54 19.34
CA ASP A 51 20.54 24.34 19.98
C ASP A 51 19.13 24.03 19.44
N THR A 52 19.01 23.11 18.48
CA THR A 52 17.75 22.63 17.88
C THR A 52 17.76 21.11 17.75
N GLN A 53 16.67 20.51 17.28
CA GLN A 53 16.59 19.07 16.98
C GLN A 53 17.30 18.65 15.68
N LEU A 54 17.85 19.58 14.89
CA LEU A 54 18.52 19.26 13.64
C LEU A 54 19.83 18.49 13.87
N SER A 55 20.07 17.48 13.04
CA SER A 55 21.40 16.85 12.97
C SER A 55 22.46 17.85 12.46
N ARG A 56 23.74 17.59 12.73
CA ARG A 56 24.84 18.42 12.18
C ARG A 56 24.83 18.46 10.66
N THR A 57 24.43 17.36 10.01
CA THR A 57 24.31 17.26 8.55
C THR A 57 23.14 18.11 8.06
N SER A 58 21.95 17.94 8.65
CA SER A 58 20.74 18.70 8.31
C SER A 58 20.96 20.21 8.50
N ALA A 59 21.63 20.62 9.58
CA ALA A 59 21.98 22.02 9.79
C ALA A 59 22.99 22.53 8.74
N ALA A 60 23.97 21.72 8.34
CA ALA A 60 24.88 22.11 7.26
C ALA A 60 24.14 22.25 5.93
N ASP A 61 23.21 21.34 5.61
CA ASP A 61 22.36 21.41 4.43
C ASP A 61 21.44 22.63 4.43
N LEU A 62 20.83 22.95 5.59
CA LEU A 62 20.04 24.16 5.77
C LEU A 62 20.85 25.39 5.39
N PHE A 63 22.09 25.50 5.91
CA PHE A 63 22.96 26.62 5.57
C PHE A 63 23.34 26.65 4.09
N ARG A 64 23.48 25.50 3.41
CA ARG A 64 23.66 25.48 1.93
C ARG A 64 22.49 26.15 1.24
N GLN A 65 21.25 25.79 1.60
CA GLN A 65 20.06 26.39 0.97
C GLN A 65 19.97 27.89 1.29
N LEU A 66 20.27 28.29 2.53
CA LEU A 66 20.20 29.69 2.96
C LEU A 66 21.28 30.58 2.33
N ILE A 67 22.45 30.04 1.97
CA ILE A 67 23.47 30.75 1.19
C ILE A 67 22.93 31.07 -0.20
N GLU A 68 22.37 30.06 -0.89
CA GLU A 68 21.80 30.21 -2.23
C GLU A 68 20.59 31.15 -2.24
N CYS A 69 19.87 31.24 -1.11
CA CYS A 69 18.79 32.20 -0.93
C CYS A 69 19.26 33.57 -0.42
N GLU A 70 20.56 33.82 -0.24
CA GLU A 70 21.15 35.06 0.28
C GLU A 70 20.66 35.44 1.70
N ALA A 71 20.11 34.49 2.45
CA ALA A 71 19.68 34.68 3.83
C ALA A 71 20.86 34.67 4.80
N VAL A 72 21.93 33.93 4.46
CA VAL A 72 23.20 33.94 5.19
C VAL A 72 24.39 34.11 4.26
N GLN A 73 25.46 34.71 4.78
CA GLN A 73 26.71 34.88 4.07
C GLN A 73 27.88 34.34 4.88
N ARG A 74 28.73 33.55 4.22
CA ARG A 74 29.92 32.96 4.84
C ARG A 74 31.02 34.00 5.02
N VAL A 75 31.65 34.04 6.20
CA VAL A 75 32.66 35.06 6.57
C VAL A 75 34.10 34.63 6.24
N GLY A 76 34.32 33.39 5.79
CA GLY A 76 35.63 32.87 5.39
C GLY A 76 35.60 31.39 5.03
N TYR A 77 36.54 30.93 4.20
CA TYR A 77 36.51 29.60 3.57
C TYR A 77 37.46 28.56 4.19
N ASP A 78 38.09 28.90 5.33
CA ASP A 78 39.19 28.11 5.91
C ASP A 78 38.75 26.93 6.79
N ALA A 79 37.45 26.67 6.89
CA ALA A 79 36.86 25.62 7.73
C ALA A 79 35.88 24.76 6.93
N GLU A 80 35.55 23.57 7.40
CA GLU A 80 34.43 22.82 6.85
C GLU A 80 33.11 23.57 7.07
N LEU A 81 32.12 23.33 6.20
CA LEU A 81 30.86 24.09 6.22
C LEU A 81 30.19 24.08 7.59
N VAL A 82 30.21 22.93 8.28
CA VAL A 82 29.56 22.74 9.58
C VAL A 82 30.14 23.62 10.69
N GLU A 83 31.43 24.01 10.58
CA GLU A 83 32.13 24.89 11.52
C GLU A 83 32.28 26.33 10.98
N ALA A 84 31.90 26.56 9.73
CA ALA A 84 32.03 27.85 9.09
C ALA A 84 31.14 28.90 9.77
N ARG A 85 31.63 30.13 9.83
CA ARG A 85 30.94 31.26 10.45
C ARG A 85 30.15 32.04 9.42
N PHE A 86 28.92 32.39 9.78
CA PHE A 86 27.98 33.09 8.91
C PHE A 86 27.44 34.35 9.56
N THR A 87 27.22 35.38 8.73
CA THR A 87 26.38 36.54 9.05
C THR A 87 24.99 36.34 8.47
N VAL A 88 23.98 36.85 9.15
CA VAL A 88 22.57 36.67 8.80
C VAL A 88 21.98 37.96 8.23
N ASN A 89 21.28 37.86 7.10
CA ASN A 89 20.45 38.93 6.56
C ASN A 89 19.03 38.80 7.13
N ALA A 90 18.65 39.69 8.05
CA ALA A 90 17.39 39.60 8.78
C ALA A 90 16.15 39.64 7.88
N SER A 91 16.10 40.55 6.89
CA SER A 91 14.94 40.67 6.00
C SER A 91 14.81 39.45 5.12
N ARG A 92 15.94 39.01 4.53
CA ARG A 92 15.93 37.86 3.64
C ARG A 92 15.62 36.55 4.37
N THR A 93 16.11 36.40 5.60
CA THR A 93 15.79 35.23 6.45
C THR A 93 14.30 35.15 6.71
N ARG A 94 13.66 36.27 7.11
CA ARG A 94 12.21 36.32 7.32
C ARG A 94 11.44 35.96 6.05
N ASP A 95 11.80 36.59 4.93
CA ASP A 95 11.13 36.34 3.65
C ASP A 95 11.21 34.86 3.25
N ILE A 96 12.36 34.22 3.43
CA ILE A 96 12.57 32.81 3.08
C ILE A 96 11.78 31.90 4.01
N PHE A 97 11.81 32.12 5.32
CA PHE A 97 11.05 31.28 6.26
C PHE A 97 9.53 31.47 6.14
N ASP A 98 9.05 32.69 5.87
CA ASP A 98 7.64 32.94 5.52
C ASP A 98 7.22 32.19 4.25
N GLN A 99 8.07 32.21 3.21
CA GLN A 99 7.79 31.47 1.98
C GLN A 99 7.87 29.96 2.17
N THR A 100 8.78 29.46 3.01
CA THR A 100 8.87 28.04 3.37
C THR A 100 7.62 27.59 4.12
N ARG A 101 7.12 28.37 5.10
CA ARG A 101 5.83 28.08 5.78
C ARG A 101 4.69 27.96 4.78
N ASN A 102 4.55 28.93 3.87
CA ASN A 102 3.53 28.87 2.82
C ASN A 102 3.69 27.64 1.91
N ALA A 103 4.93 27.25 1.58
CA ALA A 103 5.19 26.05 0.78
C ALA A 103 4.77 24.78 1.54
N ILE A 104 5.07 24.67 2.84
CA ILE A 104 4.61 23.58 3.71
C ILE A 104 3.09 23.47 3.65
N SER A 105 2.36 24.56 3.95
CA SER A 105 0.90 24.53 3.96
C SER A 105 0.29 24.18 2.59
N ILE A 106 0.90 24.62 1.48
CA ILE A 106 0.46 24.26 0.13
C ILE A 106 0.69 22.78 -0.16
N VAL A 107 1.85 22.24 0.21
CA VAL A 107 2.18 20.82 0.03
C VAL A 107 1.26 19.96 0.88
N GLU A 108 1.02 20.30 2.14
CA GLU A 108 0.08 19.60 3.01
C GLU A 108 -1.34 19.64 2.44
N ALA A 109 -1.84 20.82 2.06
CA ALA A 109 -3.16 20.95 1.45
C ALA A 109 -3.27 20.21 0.10
N HIS A 110 -2.17 20.07 -0.65
CA HIS A 110 -2.14 19.27 -1.86
C HIS A 110 -2.18 17.78 -1.52
N THR A 111 -1.35 17.33 -0.59
CA THR A 111 -1.36 15.96 -0.06
C THR A 111 -2.77 15.61 0.40
N ASP A 112 -3.43 16.41 1.22
CA ASP A 112 -4.80 16.13 1.69
C ASP A 112 -5.84 16.00 0.57
N ARG A 113 -5.62 16.66 -0.57
CA ARG A 113 -6.53 16.63 -1.72
C ARG A 113 -6.24 15.51 -2.71
N VAL A 114 -5.02 14.99 -2.73
CA VAL A 114 -4.65 13.88 -3.61
C VAL A 114 -5.10 12.59 -2.94
N PRO A 115 -5.99 11.80 -3.59
CA PRO A 115 -6.40 10.52 -3.04
C PRO A 115 -5.19 9.61 -2.80
N HIS A 116 -4.94 9.28 -1.53
CA HIS A 116 -3.83 8.39 -1.16
C HIS A 116 -4.21 6.93 -1.26
N THR A 117 -3.19 6.09 -1.33
CA THR A 117 -3.32 4.65 -1.16
C THR A 117 -2.30 4.19 -0.16
N THR A 118 -2.79 3.56 0.90
CA THR A 118 -1.95 2.81 1.82
C THR A 118 -1.64 1.48 1.17
N VAL A 119 -0.36 1.11 1.13
CA VAL A 119 0.11 -0.17 0.58
C VAL A 119 0.77 -0.94 1.70
N THR A 120 0.14 -2.03 2.14
CA THR A 120 0.66 -2.90 3.19
C THR A 120 1.21 -4.18 2.55
N PRO A 121 2.53 -4.40 2.57
CA PRO A 121 3.13 -5.62 2.02
C PRO A 121 2.81 -6.83 2.92
N LEU A 122 2.37 -7.92 2.29
CA LEU A 122 1.95 -9.15 2.96
C LEU A 122 2.84 -10.33 2.59
N VAL A 123 3.06 -11.24 3.54
CA VAL A 123 3.86 -12.44 3.34
C VAL A 123 3.31 -13.66 4.08
N THR A 124 3.55 -14.83 3.49
CA THR A 124 3.58 -16.13 4.18
C THR A 124 4.98 -16.70 4.03
N PHE A 125 5.48 -17.40 5.04
CA PHE A 125 6.79 -18.06 4.92
C PHE A 125 6.63 -19.52 4.52
N PRO A 126 7.59 -20.06 3.76
CA PRO A 126 7.60 -21.48 3.48
C PRO A 126 7.95 -22.27 4.75
N ASP A 127 7.61 -23.56 4.76
CA ASP A 127 8.04 -24.52 5.78
C ASP A 127 9.52 -24.91 5.58
N ASP A 128 10.38 -23.90 5.44
CA ASP A 128 11.83 -24.01 5.36
C ASP A 128 12.40 -23.64 6.75
N PRO A 129 13.18 -24.53 7.40
CA PRO A 129 13.80 -24.26 8.69
C PRO A 129 14.59 -22.95 8.77
N ALA A 130 15.08 -22.41 7.64
CA ALA A 130 15.73 -21.11 7.59
C ALA A 130 14.82 -19.94 8.03
N PHE A 131 13.50 -20.11 7.95
CA PHE A 131 12.51 -19.11 8.35
C PHE A 131 11.90 -19.39 9.75
N GLY A 132 12.35 -20.45 10.45
CA GLY A 132 11.71 -20.92 11.69
C GLY A 132 11.63 -19.90 12.83
N ASP A 133 12.55 -18.95 12.89
CA ASP A 133 12.60 -17.88 13.90
C ASP A 133 12.18 -16.50 13.33
N THR A 134 11.66 -16.46 12.10
CA THR A 134 11.36 -15.22 11.39
C THR A 134 9.87 -14.89 11.44
N THR A 135 9.55 -13.60 11.49
CA THR A 135 8.17 -13.09 11.43
C THR A 135 8.03 -12.11 10.28
N ALA A 136 6.79 -11.83 9.84
CA ALA A 136 6.56 -10.85 8.78
C ALA A 136 7.15 -9.47 9.16
N ALA A 137 7.01 -9.10 10.44
CA ALA A 137 7.55 -7.87 11.01
C ALA A 137 9.08 -7.77 10.90
N SER A 138 9.80 -8.90 10.87
CA SER A 138 11.26 -8.93 10.67
C SER A 138 11.68 -8.32 9.32
N PHE A 139 10.76 -8.25 8.36
CA PHE A 139 10.96 -7.62 7.05
C PHE A 139 10.11 -6.36 6.84
N GLY A 140 9.45 -5.85 7.90
CA GLY A 140 8.51 -4.73 7.77
C GLY A 140 7.25 -5.07 6.97
N MET A 141 6.80 -6.32 7.05
CA MET A 141 5.60 -6.84 6.38
C MET A 141 4.57 -7.36 7.39
N ASP A 142 3.34 -7.56 6.93
CA ASP A 142 2.28 -8.18 7.72
C ASP A 142 2.01 -9.63 7.29
N GLY A 143 1.49 -10.42 8.23
CA GLY A 143 1.07 -11.80 7.96
C GLY A 143 -0.13 -11.82 7.02
N LEU A 144 0.00 -12.52 5.90
CA LEU A 144 -1.02 -12.52 4.84
C LEU A 144 -2.37 -13.03 5.35
N LEU A 145 -2.42 -14.24 5.91
CA LEU A 145 -3.68 -14.86 6.35
C LEU A 145 -4.38 -14.06 7.45
N SER A 146 -3.63 -13.60 8.45
CA SER A 146 -4.19 -12.80 9.55
C SER A 146 -4.75 -11.47 9.06
N THR A 147 -4.09 -10.86 8.07
CA THR A 147 -4.53 -9.59 7.48
C THR A 147 -5.79 -9.79 6.65
N LEU A 148 -5.86 -10.82 5.80
CA LEU A 148 -7.07 -11.12 5.03
C LEU A 148 -8.25 -11.48 5.95
N ALA A 149 -8.03 -12.30 6.98
CA ALA A 149 -9.08 -12.62 7.95
C ALA A 149 -9.56 -11.39 8.71
N SER A 150 -8.68 -10.43 9.01
CA SER A 150 -9.05 -9.15 9.62
C SER A 150 -9.92 -8.31 8.68
N GLN A 151 -9.57 -8.25 7.39
CA GLN A 151 -10.36 -7.54 6.38
C GLN A 151 -11.75 -8.17 6.17
N VAL A 152 -11.84 -9.51 6.11
CA VAL A 152 -13.14 -10.22 6.06
C VAL A 152 -14.03 -9.86 7.25
N LYS A 153 -13.45 -9.70 8.45
CA LYS A 153 -14.21 -9.35 9.66
C LYS A 153 -14.70 -7.90 9.67
N ARG A 154 -13.94 -7.00 9.03
CA ARG A 154 -14.26 -5.56 8.94
C ARG A 154 -15.18 -5.22 7.78
N CYS A 155 -15.24 -6.08 6.76
CA CYS A 155 -16.07 -5.89 5.58
C CYS A 155 -17.56 -5.83 5.94
N GLU A 156 -18.27 -4.90 5.30
CA GLU A 156 -19.65 -4.54 5.62
C GLU A 156 -20.65 -4.89 4.51
N THR A 157 -20.23 -4.90 3.24
CA THR A 157 -21.15 -4.97 2.09
C THR A 157 -20.83 -6.08 1.09
N GLU A 158 -19.61 -6.16 0.55
CA GLU A 158 -19.26 -7.10 -0.51
C GLU A 158 -17.83 -7.64 -0.40
N ILE A 159 -17.68 -8.94 -0.61
CA ILE A 159 -16.39 -9.61 -0.80
C ILE A 159 -16.39 -10.24 -2.19
N ILE A 160 -15.39 -9.93 -3.01
CA ILE A 160 -15.18 -10.60 -4.30
C ILE A 160 -13.84 -11.32 -4.24
N LEU A 161 -13.88 -12.66 -4.31
CA LEU A 161 -12.73 -13.53 -4.23
C LEU A 161 -12.45 -14.17 -5.59
N LEU A 162 -11.39 -13.71 -6.26
CA LEU A 162 -10.90 -14.25 -7.52
C LEU A 162 -9.70 -15.14 -7.22
N SER A 163 -9.78 -16.43 -7.52
CA SER A 163 -8.62 -17.32 -7.45
C SER A 163 -8.77 -18.51 -8.38
N PRO A 164 -7.72 -18.90 -9.16
CA PRO A 164 -7.81 -20.04 -10.06
C PRO A 164 -7.86 -21.39 -9.33
N PHE A 165 -7.36 -21.45 -8.09
CA PHE A 165 -7.19 -22.70 -7.36
C PHE A 165 -7.63 -22.54 -5.91
N PHE A 166 -8.42 -23.50 -5.45
CA PHE A 166 -8.86 -23.65 -4.08
C PHE A 166 -8.45 -25.02 -3.57
N GLU A 167 -7.99 -25.11 -2.32
CA GLU A 167 -7.84 -26.38 -1.60
C GLU A 167 -8.62 -26.34 -0.28
N GLY A 168 -8.95 -27.53 0.25
CA GLY A 168 -9.84 -27.69 1.40
C GLY A 168 -9.34 -27.03 2.68
N GLU A 169 -8.07 -27.23 3.07
CA GLU A 169 -7.53 -26.60 4.28
C GLU A 169 -7.31 -25.09 4.06
N GLY A 170 -6.88 -24.69 2.86
CA GLY A 170 -6.69 -23.31 2.44
C GLY A 170 -7.97 -22.48 2.58
N LEU A 171 -9.07 -22.93 1.97
CA LEU A 171 -10.37 -22.30 2.16
C LEU A 171 -10.87 -22.47 3.60
N GLY A 172 -10.64 -23.64 4.21
CA GLY A 172 -11.02 -23.94 5.60
C GLY A 172 -10.51 -22.91 6.61
N ARG A 173 -9.32 -22.34 6.41
CA ARG A 173 -8.75 -21.29 7.27
C ARG A 173 -9.51 -19.97 7.22
N LEU A 174 -10.16 -19.69 6.10
CA LEU A 174 -11.00 -18.51 5.92
C LEU A 174 -12.50 -18.84 6.04
N ALA A 175 -12.87 -20.12 6.05
CA ALA A 175 -14.26 -20.56 5.93
C ALA A 175 -15.14 -19.98 7.04
N ASP A 176 -14.73 -20.10 8.30
CA ASP A 176 -15.51 -19.58 9.42
C ASP A 176 -15.69 -18.06 9.33
N VAL A 177 -14.61 -17.31 9.04
CA VAL A 177 -14.71 -15.84 8.96
C VAL A 177 -15.55 -15.37 7.76
N LEU A 178 -15.53 -16.12 6.65
CA LEU A 178 -16.36 -15.86 5.48
C LEU A 178 -17.83 -16.20 5.75
N LEU A 179 -18.12 -17.34 6.40
CA LEU A 179 -19.47 -17.71 6.83
C LEU A 179 -20.04 -16.69 7.80
N ASP A 180 -19.24 -16.24 8.77
CA ASP A 180 -19.61 -15.18 9.70
C ASP A 180 -19.88 -13.85 8.97
N ALA A 181 -19.20 -13.59 7.84
CA ALA A 181 -19.49 -12.41 7.01
C ALA A 181 -20.83 -12.53 6.29
N LEU A 182 -21.12 -13.69 5.69
CA LEU A 182 -22.42 -13.99 5.09
C LEU A 182 -23.56 -13.84 6.11
N GLU A 183 -23.37 -14.30 7.35
CA GLU A 183 -24.34 -14.16 8.46
C GLU A 183 -24.60 -12.68 8.84
N ARG A 184 -23.60 -11.81 8.67
CA ARG A 184 -23.76 -10.35 8.84
C ARG A 184 -24.47 -9.69 7.66
N GLY A 185 -24.75 -10.43 6.58
CA GLY A 185 -25.39 -9.93 5.38
C GLY A 185 -24.41 -9.39 4.33
N VAL A 186 -23.12 -9.69 4.45
CA VAL A 186 -22.11 -9.36 3.43
C VAL A 186 -22.29 -10.31 2.25
N ASP A 187 -22.33 -9.78 1.03
CA ASP A 187 -22.38 -10.59 -0.19
C ASP A 187 -21.00 -11.15 -0.53
N LEU A 188 -20.87 -12.47 -0.72
CA LEU A 188 -19.63 -13.13 -1.15
C LEU A 188 -19.78 -13.62 -2.59
N THR A 189 -18.94 -13.13 -3.49
CA THR A 189 -18.81 -13.67 -4.84
C THR A 189 -17.48 -14.42 -4.97
N ILE A 190 -17.53 -15.72 -5.23
CA ILE A 190 -16.36 -16.54 -5.53
C ILE A 190 -16.27 -16.74 -7.04
N VAL A 191 -15.18 -16.27 -7.64
CA VAL A 191 -14.87 -16.44 -9.07
C VAL A 191 -13.68 -17.38 -9.19
N THR A 192 -13.88 -18.51 -9.85
CA THR A 192 -12.82 -19.50 -10.06
C THR A 192 -12.97 -20.21 -11.40
N ARG A 193 -12.28 -21.34 -11.59
CA ARG A 193 -12.33 -22.13 -12.82
C ARG A 193 -12.80 -23.56 -12.56
N TYR A 194 -13.36 -24.18 -13.59
CA TYR A 194 -13.89 -25.54 -13.64
C TYR A 194 -15.02 -25.83 -12.65
N LEU A 195 -15.83 -24.84 -12.27
CA LEU A 195 -17.01 -25.07 -11.41
C LEU A 195 -18.18 -25.73 -12.16
N ALA A 196 -18.20 -25.72 -13.50
CA ALA A 196 -19.17 -26.50 -14.27
C ALA A 196 -18.80 -27.99 -14.37
N ASP A 197 -17.57 -28.37 -14.00
CA ASP A 197 -17.08 -29.75 -13.99
C ASP A 197 -17.21 -30.34 -12.58
N ALA A 198 -18.20 -31.22 -12.38
CA ALA A 198 -18.51 -31.82 -11.08
C ALA A 198 -17.40 -32.72 -10.53
N ASP A 199 -16.48 -33.18 -11.38
CA ASP A 199 -15.33 -33.99 -10.99
C ASP A 199 -14.07 -33.13 -10.75
N SER A 200 -14.15 -31.80 -10.92
CA SER A 200 -13.02 -30.91 -10.70
C SER A 200 -12.69 -30.74 -9.22
N HIS A 201 -11.43 -30.39 -8.94
CA HIS A 201 -11.00 -30.17 -7.56
C HIS A 201 -11.69 -28.96 -6.94
N ASN A 202 -11.74 -27.84 -7.68
CA ASN A 202 -12.40 -26.62 -7.24
C ASN A 202 -13.90 -26.86 -6.96
N TYR A 203 -14.59 -27.65 -7.80
CA TYR A 203 -15.99 -27.99 -7.56
C TYR A 203 -16.19 -28.64 -6.19
N GLY A 204 -15.39 -29.66 -5.86
CA GLY A 204 -15.49 -30.35 -4.57
C GLY A 204 -15.27 -29.43 -3.37
N VAL A 205 -14.25 -28.57 -3.43
CA VAL A 205 -13.92 -27.63 -2.34
C VAL A 205 -15.01 -26.57 -2.18
N ILE A 206 -15.44 -25.94 -3.28
CA ILE A 206 -16.46 -24.88 -3.25
C ILE A 206 -17.83 -25.46 -2.88
N LYS A 207 -18.18 -26.66 -3.35
CA LYS A 207 -19.41 -27.34 -2.94
C LYS A 207 -19.45 -27.56 -1.43
N SER A 208 -18.36 -28.04 -0.83
CA SER A 208 -18.27 -28.23 0.62
C SER A 208 -18.52 -26.93 1.41
N PHE A 209 -17.98 -25.81 0.93
CA PHE A 209 -18.24 -24.50 1.53
C PHE A 209 -19.69 -24.02 1.30
N ALA A 210 -20.24 -24.23 0.10
CA ALA A 210 -21.63 -23.90 -0.22
C ALA A 210 -22.64 -24.71 0.62
N ASP A 211 -22.36 -25.98 0.86
CA ASP A 211 -23.16 -26.85 1.74
C ASP A 211 -23.16 -26.28 3.18
N GLN A 212 -22.01 -25.85 3.70
CA GLN A 212 -21.92 -25.18 5.01
C GLN A 212 -22.70 -23.87 5.04
N ALA A 213 -22.63 -23.05 3.98
CA ALA A 213 -23.43 -21.82 3.88
C ALA A 213 -24.95 -22.14 3.87
N ALA A 214 -25.36 -23.23 3.23
CA ALA A 214 -26.75 -23.69 3.22
C ALA A 214 -27.21 -24.18 4.60
N GLU A 215 -26.37 -24.93 5.30
CA GLU A 215 -26.62 -25.38 6.67
C GLU A 215 -26.80 -24.20 7.65
N ARG A 216 -26.07 -23.10 7.43
CA ARG A 216 -26.21 -21.86 8.21
C ARG A 216 -27.34 -20.93 7.71
N GLY A 217 -27.99 -21.27 6.59
CA GLY A 217 -29.10 -20.50 6.03
C GLY A 217 -28.67 -19.18 5.36
N VAL A 218 -27.42 -19.10 4.89
CA VAL A 218 -26.82 -17.89 4.30
C VAL A 218 -26.44 -18.05 2.83
N SER A 219 -26.99 -19.06 2.13
CA SER A 219 -26.73 -19.28 0.70
C SER A 219 -27.18 -18.13 -0.19
N SER A 220 -28.14 -17.31 0.23
CA SER A 220 -28.63 -16.17 -0.57
C SER A 220 -27.59 -15.09 -0.78
N GLN A 221 -26.58 -15.02 0.09
CA GLN A 221 -25.48 -14.06 0.05
C GLN A 221 -24.26 -14.63 -0.70
N LEU A 222 -24.31 -15.91 -1.11
CA LEU A 222 -23.21 -16.58 -1.80
C LEU A 222 -23.48 -16.66 -3.31
N SER A 223 -22.61 -16.04 -4.10
CA SER A 223 -22.60 -16.12 -5.56
C SER A 223 -21.36 -16.88 -6.04
N LEU A 224 -21.55 -17.84 -6.94
CA LEU A 224 -20.48 -18.66 -7.50
C LEU A 224 -20.37 -18.45 -9.00
N VAL A 225 -19.16 -18.22 -9.50
CA VAL A 225 -18.90 -17.94 -10.91
C VAL A 225 -17.79 -18.84 -11.44
N ASP A 226 -18.09 -19.59 -12.50
CA ASP A 226 -17.10 -20.26 -13.34
C ASP A 226 -16.59 -19.31 -14.42
N TYR A 227 -15.28 -19.09 -14.44
CA TYR A 227 -14.58 -18.32 -15.46
C TYR A 227 -13.68 -19.24 -16.29
N THR A 228 -14.31 -20.22 -16.93
CA THR A 228 -13.66 -21.19 -17.82
C THR A 228 -14.31 -21.16 -19.19
N VAL A 229 -13.61 -20.55 -20.16
CA VAL A 229 -14.15 -20.41 -21.51
C VAL A 229 -13.51 -21.45 -22.43
N TRP A 230 -14.36 -22.29 -23.02
CA TRP A 230 -13.98 -23.34 -23.95
C TRP A 230 -14.05 -22.84 -25.39
N ASP A 231 -13.28 -23.46 -26.28
CA ASP A 231 -13.49 -23.28 -27.72
C ASP A 231 -14.72 -24.09 -28.17
N ASP A 232 -15.49 -23.55 -29.12
CA ASP A 232 -16.71 -24.18 -29.63
C ASP A 232 -16.44 -25.58 -30.21
N SER A 233 -15.22 -25.81 -30.72
CA SER A 233 -14.81 -27.10 -31.28
C SER A 233 -14.53 -28.17 -30.21
N VAL A 234 -14.36 -27.81 -28.94
CA VAL A 234 -14.08 -28.77 -27.86
C VAL A 234 -15.38 -29.51 -27.50
N PRO A 235 -15.44 -30.84 -27.64
CA PRO A 235 -16.61 -31.62 -27.25
C PRO A 235 -16.90 -31.54 -25.75
N PRO A 236 -18.17 -31.53 -25.30
CA PRO A 236 -18.53 -31.42 -23.88
C PRO A 236 -17.82 -32.40 -22.95
N GLU A 237 -17.61 -33.65 -23.37
CA GLU A 237 -16.92 -34.68 -22.59
C GLU A 237 -15.43 -34.39 -22.33
N LYS A 238 -14.84 -33.46 -23.09
CA LYS A 238 -13.47 -32.98 -22.90
C LYS A 238 -13.40 -31.62 -22.19
N ARG A 239 -14.55 -31.01 -21.88
CA ARG A 239 -14.64 -29.73 -21.16
C ARG A 239 -14.53 -29.95 -19.65
N THR A 240 -13.44 -30.59 -19.23
CA THR A 240 -13.18 -30.99 -17.85
C THR A 240 -11.77 -30.56 -17.43
N GLN A 241 -11.49 -30.50 -16.13
CA GLN A 241 -10.18 -30.13 -15.59
C GLN A 241 -9.04 -30.99 -16.14
N ASN A 242 -9.32 -32.27 -16.43
CA ASN A 242 -8.36 -33.24 -16.95
C ASN A 242 -8.47 -33.45 -18.48
N GLY A 243 -9.30 -32.65 -19.15
CA GLY A 243 -9.59 -32.75 -20.58
C GLY A 243 -8.70 -31.86 -21.44
N GLU A 244 -9.32 -31.13 -22.37
CA GLU A 244 -8.58 -30.15 -23.20
C GLU A 244 -8.33 -28.85 -22.43
N ASN A 245 -7.45 -28.00 -22.97
CA ASN A 245 -7.21 -26.69 -22.36
C ASN A 245 -8.36 -25.73 -22.73
N PRO A 246 -8.87 -24.94 -21.78
CA PRO A 246 -9.80 -23.87 -22.10
C PRO A 246 -9.13 -22.85 -23.01
N ARG A 247 -9.93 -22.16 -23.82
CA ARG A 247 -9.48 -21.06 -24.68
C ARG A 247 -8.86 -19.95 -23.84
N PHE A 248 -9.49 -19.60 -22.70
CA PHE A 248 -8.92 -18.74 -21.68
C PHE A 248 -9.62 -18.94 -20.33
N THR A 249 -8.94 -18.51 -19.26
CA THR A 249 -9.43 -18.50 -17.87
C THR A 249 -8.65 -17.45 -17.07
N LEU A 250 -8.91 -17.33 -15.77
CA LEU A 250 -8.20 -16.40 -14.88
C LEU A 250 -6.96 -17.04 -14.25
N HIS A 251 -5.99 -16.20 -13.90
CA HIS A 251 -4.85 -16.58 -13.06
C HIS A 251 -4.59 -15.56 -11.93
N ALA A 252 -5.36 -14.47 -11.90
CA ALA A 252 -5.30 -13.45 -10.88
C ALA A 252 -5.71 -14.03 -9.52
N LYS A 253 -5.06 -13.55 -8.46
CA LYS A 253 -5.51 -13.76 -7.09
C LYS A 253 -5.78 -12.40 -6.49
N VAL A 254 -7.07 -12.11 -6.32
CA VAL A 254 -7.56 -10.83 -5.85
C VAL A 254 -8.65 -11.10 -4.83
N MET A 255 -8.63 -10.37 -3.72
CA MET A 255 -9.73 -10.34 -2.78
C MET A 255 -10.11 -8.89 -2.53
N LEU A 256 -11.31 -8.51 -2.98
CA LEU A 256 -11.87 -7.20 -2.74
C LEU A 256 -12.71 -7.21 -1.48
N PHE A 257 -12.64 -6.12 -0.72
CA PHE A 257 -13.46 -5.85 0.45
C PHE A 257 -14.11 -4.48 0.26
N ASP A 258 -15.41 -4.48 0.04
CA ASP A 258 -16.21 -3.28 -0.20
C ASP A 258 -15.64 -2.43 -1.34
N SER A 259 -15.53 -1.12 -1.12
CA SER A 259 -14.86 -0.18 -2.01
C SER A 259 -13.52 0.30 -1.45
N ASP A 260 -13.10 -0.28 -0.32
CA ASP A 260 -12.13 0.34 0.58
C ASP A 260 -10.81 -0.40 0.63
N ALA A 261 -10.80 -1.72 0.38
CA ALA A 261 -9.60 -2.53 0.38
C ALA A 261 -9.53 -3.58 -0.73
N ALA A 262 -8.31 -3.85 -1.22
CA ALA A 262 -8.03 -4.88 -2.21
C ALA A 262 -6.73 -5.61 -1.89
N TYR A 263 -6.79 -6.92 -1.73
CA TYR A 263 -5.61 -7.78 -1.77
C TYR A 263 -5.28 -8.16 -3.21
N VAL A 264 -3.99 -8.07 -3.56
CA VAL A 264 -3.45 -8.56 -4.83
C VAL A 264 -2.13 -9.28 -4.55
N GLY A 265 -1.99 -10.51 -5.02
CA GLY A 265 -0.74 -11.25 -4.79
C GLY A 265 -0.66 -12.59 -5.48
N SER A 266 0.27 -13.41 -4.99
CA SER A 266 0.58 -14.73 -5.54
C SER A 266 -0.17 -15.87 -4.84
N ALA A 267 -0.68 -15.65 -3.62
CA ALA A 267 -1.34 -16.69 -2.84
C ALA A 267 -2.64 -17.14 -3.51
N ASN A 268 -2.71 -18.42 -3.86
CA ASN A 268 -4.00 -19.07 -4.10
C ASN A 268 -4.68 -19.39 -2.76
N VAL A 269 -5.98 -19.69 -2.80
CA VAL A 269 -6.72 -20.10 -1.58
C VAL A 269 -6.49 -21.59 -1.34
N THR A 270 -5.22 -21.95 -1.20
CA THR A 270 -4.75 -23.33 -1.12
C THR A 270 -4.03 -23.58 0.20
N ASP A 271 -3.90 -24.84 0.60
CA ASP A 271 -3.20 -25.26 1.82
C ASP A 271 -1.77 -24.71 1.79
N TYR A 272 -1.19 -24.71 0.59
CA TYR A 272 0.17 -24.25 0.36
C TYR A 272 0.35 -22.72 0.35
N GLY A 273 -0.64 -21.98 -0.16
CA GLY A 273 -0.57 -20.52 -0.34
C GLY A 273 -0.66 -19.72 0.97
N PHE A 274 -1.06 -20.35 2.08
CA PHE A 274 -1.17 -19.66 3.37
C PHE A 274 -0.08 -20.01 4.40
N ASP A 275 0.59 -21.16 4.29
CA ASP A 275 1.49 -21.64 5.36
C ASP A 275 2.75 -22.41 4.90
N ARG A 276 2.84 -22.87 3.64
CA ARG A 276 3.95 -23.75 3.20
C ARG A 276 4.79 -23.19 2.07
N TYR A 277 4.27 -22.22 1.33
CA TYR A 277 5.02 -21.48 0.32
C TYR A 277 5.27 -20.05 0.75
N LEU A 278 6.37 -19.52 0.22
CA LEU A 278 6.64 -18.11 0.23
C LEU A 278 5.64 -17.44 -0.72
N GLU A 279 4.58 -16.86 -0.19
CA GLU A 279 3.66 -16.02 -0.96
C GLU A 279 3.86 -14.57 -0.59
N LEU A 280 3.70 -13.72 -1.60
CA LEU A 280 3.79 -12.28 -1.46
C LEU A 280 2.53 -11.64 -2.00
N GLY A 281 2.18 -10.50 -1.42
CA GLY A 281 1.14 -9.65 -1.97
C GLY A 281 1.14 -8.30 -1.32
N VAL A 282 0.15 -7.51 -1.70
CA VAL A 282 -0.12 -6.21 -1.10
C VAL A 282 -1.59 -6.10 -0.76
N LEU A 283 -1.87 -5.51 0.39
CA LEU A 283 -3.17 -4.94 0.68
C LEU A 283 -3.13 -3.47 0.29
N LEU A 284 -4.04 -3.07 -0.59
CA LEU A 284 -4.27 -1.69 -0.98
C LEU A 284 -5.49 -1.17 -0.22
N GLU A 285 -5.37 0.00 0.40
CA GLU A 285 -6.50 0.71 1.00
C GLU A 285 -6.55 2.14 0.46
N GLY A 286 -7.72 2.58 0.03
CA GLY A 286 -7.95 3.93 -0.53
C GLY A 286 -8.02 3.99 -2.05
N ALA A 287 -7.49 5.05 -2.65
CA ALA A 287 -7.82 5.47 -4.01
C ALA A 287 -7.61 4.39 -5.09
N GLN A 288 -6.49 3.66 -5.01
CA GLN A 288 -6.13 2.64 -5.99
C GLN A 288 -6.97 1.35 -5.88
N VAL A 289 -7.92 1.25 -4.94
CA VAL A 289 -8.89 0.14 -4.89
C VAL A 289 -9.91 0.25 -6.03
N THR A 290 -10.28 1.48 -6.43
CA THR A 290 -11.32 1.72 -7.44
C THR A 290 -11.07 0.99 -8.77
N PRO A 291 -9.87 1.07 -9.38
CA PRO A 291 -9.59 0.33 -10.62
C PRO A 291 -9.73 -1.20 -10.49
N TYR A 292 -9.38 -1.79 -9.34
CA TYR A 292 -9.54 -3.25 -9.14
C TYR A 292 -11.01 -3.64 -9.04
N ARG A 293 -11.82 -2.80 -8.37
CA ARG A 293 -13.26 -2.99 -8.28
C ARG A 293 -13.92 -2.89 -9.66
N GLU A 294 -13.57 -1.88 -10.44
CA GLU A 294 -14.06 -1.72 -11.81
C GLU A 294 -13.67 -2.92 -12.70
N LEU A 295 -12.44 -3.40 -12.58
CA LEU A 295 -11.98 -4.59 -13.30
C LEU A 295 -12.78 -5.84 -12.90
N CYS A 296 -13.03 -6.05 -11.60
CA CYS A 296 -13.79 -7.22 -11.14
C CYS A 296 -15.24 -7.16 -11.61
N ARG A 297 -15.89 -5.98 -11.58
CA ARG A 297 -17.23 -5.79 -12.13
C ARG A 297 -17.28 -6.07 -13.62
N PHE A 298 -16.34 -5.50 -14.37
CA PHE A 298 -16.25 -5.76 -15.80
C PHE A 298 -16.05 -7.24 -16.12
N LEU A 299 -15.25 -7.96 -15.31
CA LEU A 299 -15.09 -9.41 -15.44
C LEU A 299 -16.41 -10.14 -15.18
N LEU A 300 -17.13 -9.80 -14.11
CA LEU A 300 -18.41 -10.42 -13.77
C LEU A 300 -19.51 -10.16 -14.81
N ASP A 301 -19.47 -9.02 -15.49
CA ASP A 301 -20.38 -8.66 -16.58
C ASP A 301 -19.98 -9.26 -17.95
N SER A 302 -18.81 -9.90 -18.03
CA SER A 302 -18.30 -10.45 -19.29
C SER A 302 -18.95 -11.78 -19.66
N GLU A 303 -19.00 -12.11 -20.95
CA GLU A 303 -19.55 -13.37 -21.45
C GLU A 303 -18.84 -14.62 -20.89
N GLY A 304 -17.61 -14.49 -20.40
CA GLY A 304 -16.85 -15.58 -19.81
C GLY A 304 -17.24 -15.92 -18.38
N ALA A 305 -17.95 -15.02 -17.68
CA ALA A 305 -18.41 -15.24 -16.31
C ALA A 305 -19.75 -15.97 -16.31
N VAL A 306 -19.73 -17.25 -15.93
CA VAL A 306 -20.93 -18.10 -15.89
C VAL A 306 -21.30 -18.36 -14.43
N SER A 307 -22.49 -17.90 -14.00
CA SER A 307 -23.01 -18.21 -12.68
C SER A 307 -23.30 -19.70 -12.51
N ILE A 308 -22.88 -20.27 -11.38
CA ILE A 308 -23.08 -21.68 -11.02
C ILE A 308 -23.98 -21.76 -9.79
N SER A 309 -24.87 -22.75 -9.79
CA SER A 309 -25.66 -23.13 -8.61
C SER A 309 -25.22 -24.52 -8.16
N LEU A 310 -24.81 -24.64 -6.89
CA LEU A 310 -24.36 -25.88 -6.26
C LEU A 310 -25.35 -26.35 -5.20
#